data_AF-A0A514WS37-F1
#
_entry.id   AF-A0A514WS37-F1
#
_cell.length_a   1.000
_cell.length_b   1.000
_cell.length_c   1.000
_cell.angle_alpha   90.00
_cell.angle_beta   90.00
_cell.angle_gamma   90.00
#
_symmetry.space_group_name_H-M   'P 1'
#
loop_
_entity.id
_entity.type
_entity.pdbx_description
1 polymer ?
#
loop_
_entity_poly.entity_id
_entity_poly.type
_entity_poly.pdbx_seq_one_letter_code
_entity_poly.pdbx_strand_id
1 'polypeptide(L)'
;MEPLNMLHIIFSLLISMHAPAASTNYSTVQDNLKRIAQENPTTTELISIGTSDAGEQINGLKIGNGETADLIVATHHGNEYGSTAVAVGAAESFAKNPIVGHTVYVIPVLNINGYNNRNRYERLPSGSLDQNRDYPGPCVTTKSFRSKSTKALADFIAEKNIVSSATLHTYWPAVLYPWGFSTNDVTTSYESTFINLAKAAVVESGYAVGNSKELLYAADGAFEDYAFWKHGVWSLLFEMGNSHNPSQSAMNQMVATNVPGLRRFIENAPKERAANHEFTGKCDYTRALQRTHLE
;
A
#
# COMPACT_ATOMS: atom_id res chain seq x y z
N MET A 1 -45.06 -23.13 30.70
CA MET A 1 -44.50 -21.84 30.25
C MET A 1 -43.15 -21.69 30.92
N GLU A 2 -42.09 -22.06 30.21
CA GLU A 2 -40.70 -21.76 30.55
C GLU A 2 -40.04 -21.14 29.31
N PRO A 3 -39.18 -20.11 29.45
CA PRO A 3 -38.50 -19.53 28.31
C PRO A 3 -37.24 -20.32 27.97
N LEU A 4 -37.14 -20.71 26.70
CA LEU A 4 -35.97 -21.32 26.09
C LEU A 4 -34.85 -20.28 25.98
N ASN A 5 -33.81 -20.41 26.81
CA ASN A 5 -32.63 -19.54 26.77
C ASN A 5 -31.70 -20.02 25.64
N MET A 6 -31.80 -19.39 24.47
CA MET A 6 -31.03 -19.74 23.28
C MET A 6 -29.66 -19.08 23.34
N LEU A 7 -28.69 -19.74 23.97
CA LEU A 7 -27.29 -19.32 23.95
C LEU A 7 -26.72 -19.50 22.53
N HIS A 8 -26.66 -18.43 21.75
CA HIS A 8 -25.90 -18.39 20.51
C HIS A 8 -24.40 -18.45 20.84
N ILE A 9 -23.80 -19.62 20.69
CA ILE A 9 -22.35 -19.77 20.69
C ILE A 9 -21.86 -19.28 19.32
N ILE A 10 -21.44 -18.01 19.25
CA ILE A 10 -20.67 -17.51 18.13
C ILE A 10 -19.27 -18.14 18.26
N PHE A 11 -19.02 -19.20 17.51
CA PHE A 11 -17.70 -19.77 17.39
C PHE A 11 -16.87 -18.81 16.52
N SER A 12 -16.18 -17.86 17.16
CA SER A 12 -15.16 -17.05 16.48
C SER A 12 -14.04 -17.99 16.03
N LEU A 13 -14.05 -18.39 14.76
CA LEU A 13 -12.90 -18.99 14.10
C LEU A 13 -11.80 -17.92 14.08
N LEU A 14 -10.97 -17.87 15.12
CA LEU A 14 -9.67 -17.22 15.07
C LEU A 14 -8.80 -18.04 14.11
N ILE A 15 -8.93 -17.75 12.82
CA ILE A 15 -7.97 -18.21 11.82
C ILE A 15 -6.67 -17.49 12.16
N SER A 16 -5.73 -18.20 12.76
CA SER A 16 -4.37 -17.70 12.96
C SER A 16 -3.76 -17.41 11.59
N MET A 17 -3.85 -16.16 11.16
CA MET A 17 -3.16 -15.67 9.97
C MET A 17 -1.67 -15.72 10.28
N HIS A 18 -0.99 -16.75 9.79
CA HIS A 18 0.45 -16.82 9.86
C HIS A 18 1.00 -15.96 8.73
N ALA A 19 1.87 -14.99 9.05
CA ALA A 19 2.64 -14.34 8.01
C ALA A 19 3.49 -15.43 7.31
N PRO A 20 3.68 -15.35 5.99
CA PRO A 20 4.69 -16.19 5.35
C PRO A 20 6.04 -15.99 6.05
N ALA A 21 6.91 -17.00 5.98
CA ALA A 21 8.25 -16.91 6.55
C ALA A 21 8.97 -15.65 6.04
N ALA A 22 9.77 -15.01 6.90
CA ALA A 22 10.59 -13.84 6.60
C ALA A 22 11.41 -14.09 5.33
N SER A 23 10.88 -13.63 4.20
CA SER A 23 11.60 -13.72 2.95
C SER A 23 12.35 -12.42 2.76
N THR A 24 13.63 -12.52 2.42
CA THR A 24 14.38 -11.41 1.83
C THR A 24 14.65 -11.63 0.35
N ASN A 25 13.88 -12.52 -0.29
CA ASN A 25 14.04 -12.91 -1.67
C ASN A 25 12.69 -12.94 -2.41
N TYR A 26 12.65 -12.27 -3.54
CA TYR A 26 11.47 -12.13 -4.36
C TYR A 26 10.94 -13.48 -4.87
N SER A 27 11.81 -14.47 -5.10
CA SER A 27 11.37 -15.81 -5.54
C SER A 27 10.41 -16.47 -4.54
N THR A 28 10.69 -16.34 -3.24
CA THR A 28 9.79 -16.86 -2.19
C THR A 28 8.46 -16.11 -2.16
N VAL A 29 8.47 -14.79 -2.46
CA VAL A 29 7.23 -14.02 -2.60
C VAL A 29 6.42 -14.55 -3.78
N GLN A 30 7.06 -14.79 -4.93
CA GLN A 30 6.39 -15.38 -6.10
C GLN A 30 5.82 -16.77 -5.80
N ASP A 31 6.53 -17.61 -5.06
CA ASP A 31 6.05 -18.94 -4.67
C ASP A 31 4.84 -18.84 -3.74
N ASN A 32 4.82 -17.87 -2.82
CA ASN A 32 3.63 -17.59 -2.01
C ASN A 32 2.45 -17.13 -2.86
N LEU A 33 2.65 -16.23 -3.84
CA LEU A 33 1.58 -15.79 -4.73
C LEU A 33 1.01 -16.95 -5.56
N LYS A 34 1.87 -17.81 -6.12
CA LYS A 34 1.45 -19.01 -6.84
C LYS A 34 0.66 -19.96 -5.95
N ARG A 35 1.14 -20.21 -4.72
CA ARG A 35 0.46 -21.04 -3.73
C ARG A 35 -0.93 -20.49 -3.41
N ILE A 36 -1.02 -19.20 -3.08
CA ILE A 36 -2.31 -18.54 -2.78
C ILE A 36 -3.27 -18.69 -3.97
N ALA A 37 -2.79 -18.47 -5.20
CA ALA A 37 -3.59 -18.64 -6.40
C ALA A 37 -4.10 -20.07 -6.61
N GLN A 38 -3.23 -21.06 -6.39
CA GLN A 38 -3.55 -22.49 -6.51
C GLN A 38 -4.55 -22.95 -5.44
N GLU A 39 -4.45 -22.42 -4.22
CA GLU A 39 -5.36 -22.73 -3.11
C GLU A 39 -6.73 -22.03 -3.26
N ASN A 40 -6.80 -20.94 -4.03
CA ASN A 40 -8.01 -20.11 -4.18
C ASN A 40 -8.35 -19.83 -5.67
N PRO A 41 -8.46 -20.85 -6.53
CA PRO A 41 -8.48 -20.68 -7.98
C PRO A 41 -9.75 -20.00 -8.52
N THR A 42 -10.83 -19.95 -7.74
CA THR A 42 -12.10 -19.30 -8.15
C THR A 42 -12.14 -17.83 -7.81
N THR A 43 -11.28 -17.36 -6.91
CA THR A 43 -11.29 -15.98 -6.40
C THR A 43 -10.02 -15.22 -6.73
N THR A 44 -9.00 -15.88 -7.27
CA THR A 44 -7.68 -15.27 -7.48
C THR A 44 -7.07 -15.60 -8.84
N GLU A 45 -6.30 -14.66 -9.36
CA GLU A 45 -5.56 -14.76 -10.61
C GLU A 45 -4.17 -14.18 -10.42
N LEU A 46 -3.12 -14.92 -10.80
CA LEU A 46 -1.75 -14.40 -10.82
C LEU A 46 -1.60 -13.41 -11.97
N ILE A 47 -1.09 -12.22 -11.68
CA ILE A 47 -0.90 -11.15 -12.66
C ILE A 47 0.54 -10.64 -12.66
N SER A 48 0.92 -9.96 -13.74
CA SER A 48 2.12 -9.11 -13.80
C SER A 48 1.69 -7.71 -14.25
N ILE A 49 2.23 -6.67 -13.61
CA ILE A 49 1.96 -5.27 -13.98
C ILE A 49 3.01 -4.71 -14.95
N GLY A 50 4.07 -5.45 -15.23
CA GLY A 50 5.16 -5.01 -16.09
C GLY A 50 6.49 -5.68 -15.77
N THR A 51 7.55 -5.18 -16.40
CA THR A 51 8.92 -5.68 -16.20
C THR A 51 9.77 -4.62 -15.52
N SER A 52 10.47 -4.99 -14.45
CA SER A 52 11.40 -4.09 -13.74
C SER A 52 12.65 -3.78 -14.56
N ASP A 53 13.47 -2.84 -14.08
CA ASP A 53 14.77 -2.54 -14.71
C ASP A 53 15.77 -3.71 -14.63
N ALA A 54 15.57 -4.65 -13.70
CA ALA A 54 16.33 -5.88 -13.62
C ALA A 54 15.86 -6.98 -14.58
N GLY A 55 14.77 -6.74 -15.34
CA GLY A 55 14.20 -7.72 -16.28
C GLY A 55 13.23 -8.71 -15.64
N GLU A 56 12.95 -8.59 -14.34
CA GLU A 56 12.01 -9.46 -13.61
C GLU A 56 10.58 -8.96 -13.76
N GLN A 57 9.62 -9.87 -13.93
CA GLN A 57 8.19 -9.53 -13.93
C GLN A 57 7.76 -9.06 -12.54
N ILE A 58 6.99 -7.97 -12.47
CA ILE A 58 6.42 -7.43 -11.23
C ILE A 58 5.08 -8.12 -10.99
N ASN A 59 5.11 -9.20 -10.20
CA ASN A 59 3.99 -10.10 -10.00
C ASN A 59 3.14 -9.68 -8.81
N GLY A 60 1.86 -9.99 -8.93
CA GLY A 60 0.87 -9.80 -7.88
C GLY A 60 -0.30 -10.73 -8.03
N LEU A 61 -1.33 -10.49 -7.24
CA LEU A 61 -2.61 -11.19 -7.35
C LEU A 61 -3.73 -10.20 -7.65
N LYS A 62 -4.61 -10.58 -8.56
CA LYS A 62 -5.95 -10.03 -8.68
C LYS A 62 -6.87 -10.92 -7.84
N ILE A 63 -7.66 -10.31 -6.96
CA ILE A 63 -8.51 -10.99 -5.99
C ILE A 63 -9.93 -10.46 -6.09
N GLY A 64 -10.90 -11.35 -6.30
CA GLY A 64 -12.28 -10.98 -6.56
C GLY A 64 -12.54 -10.60 -8.03
N ASN A 65 -13.78 -10.22 -8.29
CA ASN A 65 -14.29 -9.93 -9.64
C ASN A 65 -15.36 -8.82 -9.64
N GLY A 66 -15.35 -7.96 -8.62
CA GLY A 66 -16.29 -6.84 -8.52
C GLY A 66 -15.90 -5.65 -9.39
N GLU A 67 -16.85 -4.72 -9.54
CA GLU A 67 -16.72 -3.55 -10.41
C GLU A 67 -15.76 -2.48 -9.87
N THR A 68 -15.61 -2.40 -8.54
CA THR A 68 -14.72 -1.43 -7.89
C THR A 68 -13.30 -1.99 -7.82
N ALA A 69 -12.32 -1.30 -8.39
CA ALA A 69 -10.95 -1.78 -8.46
C ALA A 69 -10.04 -1.08 -7.43
N ASP A 70 -9.34 -1.84 -6.60
CA ASP A 70 -8.49 -1.32 -5.53
C ASP A 70 -7.08 -1.86 -5.61
N LEU A 71 -6.11 -1.15 -5.03
CA LEU A 71 -4.70 -1.52 -5.07
C LEU A 71 -4.09 -1.56 -3.66
N ILE A 72 -3.43 -2.65 -3.32
CA ILE A 72 -2.46 -2.72 -2.23
C ILE A 72 -1.09 -2.90 -2.88
N VAL A 73 -0.18 -1.98 -2.64
CA VAL A 73 1.20 -2.05 -3.13
C VAL A 73 2.15 -1.89 -1.96
N ALA A 74 3.23 -2.67 -1.96
CA ALA A 74 4.23 -2.64 -0.91
C ALA A 74 5.64 -2.61 -1.49
N THR A 75 6.60 -2.26 -0.64
CA THR A 75 8.03 -2.37 -0.97
C THR A 75 8.41 -1.50 -2.16
N HIS A 76 7.95 -0.25 -2.20
CA HIS A 76 8.62 0.79 -3.01
C HIS A 76 10.09 0.95 -2.57
N HIS A 77 10.33 0.78 -1.26
CA HIS A 77 11.67 0.67 -0.71
C HIS A 77 12.01 -0.80 -0.48
N GLY A 78 13.09 -1.27 -1.10
CA GLY A 78 13.43 -2.70 -1.12
C GLY A 78 13.78 -3.30 0.25
N ASN A 79 14.22 -2.51 1.21
CA ASN A 79 14.60 -3.00 2.55
C ASN A 79 13.43 -3.14 3.53
N GLU A 80 12.19 -2.87 3.12
CA GLU A 80 10.99 -2.80 3.99
C GLU A 80 10.21 -4.12 4.08
N TYR A 81 10.86 -5.20 4.53
CA TYR A 81 10.30 -6.56 4.55
C TYR A 81 9.00 -6.71 5.34
N GLY A 82 8.80 -5.89 6.37
CA GLY A 82 7.53 -5.86 7.11
C GLY A 82 6.33 -5.48 6.23
N SER A 83 6.52 -4.56 5.28
CA SER A 83 5.47 -4.16 4.33
C SER A 83 5.10 -5.31 3.38
N THR A 84 6.10 -6.05 2.89
CA THR A 84 5.91 -7.22 2.03
C THR A 84 5.14 -8.31 2.77
N ALA A 85 5.48 -8.58 4.03
CA ALA A 85 4.79 -9.58 4.84
C ALA A 85 3.31 -9.23 5.04
N VAL A 86 2.99 -7.96 5.31
CA VAL A 86 1.61 -7.49 5.41
C VAL A 86 0.87 -7.61 4.09
N ALA A 87 1.49 -7.24 2.96
CA ALA A 87 0.88 -7.38 1.64
C ALA A 87 0.55 -8.84 1.29
N VAL A 88 1.47 -9.78 1.53
CA VAL A 88 1.19 -11.21 1.30
C VAL A 88 0.12 -11.72 2.28
N GLY A 89 0.13 -11.28 3.54
CA GLY A 89 -0.92 -11.59 4.51
C GLY A 89 -2.30 -11.08 4.06
N ALA A 90 -2.36 -9.87 3.50
CA ALA A 90 -3.58 -9.31 2.93
C ALA A 90 -4.06 -10.12 1.72
N ALA A 91 -3.14 -10.49 0.81
CA ALA A 91 -3.46 -11.34 -0.33
C ALA A 91 -4.03 -12.69 0.10
N GLU A 92 -3.43 -13.35 1.09
CA GLU A 92 -3.93 -14.63 1.59
C GLU A 92 -5.31 -14.49 2.29
N SER A 93 -5.50 -13.43 3.07
CA SER A 93 -6.79 -13.13 3.72
C SER A 93 -7.90 -12.91 2.70
N PHE A 94 -7.63 -12.07 1.70
CA PHE A 94 -8.63 -11.63 0.75
C PHE A 94 -8.91 -12.70 -0.30
N ALA A 95 -7.93 -13.55 -0.62
CA ALA A 95 -8.13 -14.71 -1.49
C ALA A 95 -9.20 -15.68 -0.91
N LYS A 96 -9.12 -15.95 0.40
CA LYS A 96 -10.06 -16.82 1.12
C LYS A 96 -11.44 -16.16 1.30
N ASN A 97 -11.47 -14.84 1.45
CA ASN A 97 -12.69 -14.07 1.65
C ASN A 97 -12.64 -12.76 0.84
N PRO A 98 -12.96 -12.75 -0.46
CA PRO A 98 -12.91 -11.54 -1.26
C PRO A 98 -13.86 -10.45 -0.74
N ILE A 99 -13.50 -9.18 -0.95
CA ILE A 99 -14.39 -8.05 -0.62
C ILE A 99 -15.52 -8.00 -1.65
N VAL A 100 -16.77 -8.12 -1.20
CA VAL A 100 -17.94 -8.18 -2.10
C VAL A 100 -18.07 -6.88 -2.90
N GLY A 101 -18.12 -6.99 -4.23
CA GLY A 101 -18.23 -5.85 -5.13
C GLY A 101 -16.89 -5.21 -5.52
N HIS A 102 -15.77 -5.73 -5.01
CA HIS A 102 -14.44 -5.23 -5.31
C HIS A 102 -13.59 -6.26 -6.07
N THR A 103 -12.64 -5.75 -6.87
CA THR A 103 -11.48 -6.45 -7.40
C THR A 103 -10.25 -5.80 -6.78
N VAL A 104 -9.57 -6.51 -5.87
CA VAL A 104 -8.38 -6.01 -5.18
C VAL A 104 -7.12 -6.57 -5.84
N TYR A 105 -6.24 -5.67 -6.27
CA TYR A 105 -4.93 -6.01 -6.80
C TYR A 105 -3.88 -5.87 -5.69
N VAL A 106 -3.07 -6.90 -5.46
CA VAL A 106 -2.01 -6.89 -4.45
C VAL A 106 -0.65 -7.08 -5.11
N ILE A 107 0.22 -6.09 -4.97
CA ILE A 107 1.61 -6.07 -5.47
C ILE A 107 2.56 -6.03 -4.28
N PRO A 108 3.06 -7.18 -3.77
CA PRO A 108 3.84 -7.19 -2.54
C PRO A 108 5.25 -6.61 -2.66
N VAL A 109 5.85 -6.66 -3.86
CA VAL A 109 7.21 -6.16 -4.10
C VAL A 109 7.26 -5.37 -5.39
N LEU A 110 7.29 -4.04 -5.30
CA LEU A 110 7.54 -3.17 -6.44
C LEU A 110 9.03 -3.06 -6.77
N ASN A 111 9.87 -2.84 -5.76
CA ASN A 111 11.32 -2.72 -5.89
C ASN A 111 12.00 -4.08 -5.81
N ILE A 112 11.91 -4.88 -6.87
CA ILE A 112 12.38 -6.27 -6.86
C ILE A 112 13.89 -6.36 -6.59
N ASN A 113 14.70 -5.58 -7.32
CA ASN A 113 16.14 -5.68 -7.15
C ASN A 113 16.63 -5.05 -5.85
N GLY A 114 15.98 -3.98 -5.34
CA GLY A 114 16.25 -3.45 -4.02
C GLY A 114 15.94 -4.49 -2.95
N TYR A 115 14.80 -5.18 -3.08
CA TYR A 115 14.36 -6.23 -2.17
C TYR A 115 15.34 -7.39 -2.06
N ASN A 116 15.76 -7.92 -3.21
CA ASN A 116 16.75 -9.00 -3.29
C ASN A 116 18.12 -8.58 -2.74
N ASN A 117 18.48 -7.30 -2.87
CA ASN A 117 19.78 -6.76 -2.43
C ASN A 117 19.75 -6.09 -1.04
N ARG A 118 18.62 -6.17 -0.31
CA ARG A 118 18.45 -5.52 1.01
C ARG A 118 18.72 -4.02 0.98
N ASN A 119 18.32 -3.38 -0.11
CA ASN A 119 18.56 -1.98 -0.38
C ASN A 119 17.23 -1.25 -0.52
N ARG A 120 17.13 -0.07 0.11
CA ARG A 120 16.01 0.85 -0.07
C ARG A 120 15.78 1.20 -1.53
N TYR A 121 16.84 1.52 -2.25
CA TYR A 121 16.80 2.08 -3.59
C TYR A 121 16.76 0.98 -4.66
N GLU A 122 16.05 1.25 -5.76
CA GLU A 122 16.14 0.43 -6.95
C GLU A 122 17.44 0.74 -7.70
N ARG A 123 18.14 -0.31 -8.14
CA ARG A 123 19.32 -0.15 -9.00
C ARG A 123 18.89 -0.05 -10.46
N LEU A 124 19.13 1.10 -11.06
CA LEU A 124 18.96 1.34 -12.49
C LEU A 124 20.31 1.30 -13.20
N PRO A 125 20.35 1.15 -14.54
CA PRO A 125 21.59 1.37 -15.31
C PRO A 125 22.21 2.75 -15.06
N SER A 126 21.37 3.77 -14.82
CA SER A 126 21.78 5.17 -14.64
C SER A 126 22.16 5.55 -13.19
N GLY A 127 22.01 4.65 -12.22
CA GLY A 127 22.28 4.97 -10.81
C GLY A 127 21.39 4.20 -9.84
N SER A 128 21.27 4.70 -8.62
CA SER A 128 20.24 4.26 -7.66
C SER A 128 19.10 5.27 -7.67
N LEU A 129 17.87 4.80 -7.47
CA LEU A 129 16.66 5.62 -7.47
C LEU A 129 15.80 5.29 -6.25
N ASP A 130 15.28 6.32 -5.59
CA ASP A 130 14.18 6.17 -4.65
C ASP A 130 12.87 6.11 -5.44
N GLN A 131 12.22 4.94 -5.45
CA GLN A 131 10.98 4.75 -6.20
C GLN A 131 9.86 5.65 -5.69
N ASN A 132 9.83 5.96 -4.38
CA ASN A 132 8.81 6.85 -3.81
C ASN A 132 9.21 8.33 -3.87
N ARG A 133 10.13 8.69 -4.79
CA ARG A 133 10.43 10.06 -5.24
C ARG A 133 10.40 10.19 -6.77
N ASP A 134 9.91 9.17 -7.47
CA ASP A 134 9.98 9.06 -8.93
C ASP A 134 8.61 9.27 -9.60
N TYR A 135 7.58 9.67 -8.89
CA TYR A 135 6.28 10.01 -9.47
C TYR A 135 6.21 11.51 -9.82
N PRO A 136 5.41 11.92 -10.81
CA PRO A 136 5.17 13.33 -11.06
C PRO A 136 4.21 13.90 -10.01
N GLY A 137 4.31 15.19 -9.75
CA GLY A 137 3.42 15.86 -8.82
C GLY A 137 3.59 17.37 -8.85
N PRO A 138 2.72 18.12 -8.16
CA PRO A 138 2.72 19.59 -8.20
C PRO A 138 4.06 20.24 -7.86
N CYS A 139 4.81 19.65 -6.93
CA CYS A 139 6.08 20.17 -6.43
C CYS A 139 7.31 19.40 -6.92
N VAL A 140 7.16 18.60 -7.98
CA VAL A 140 8.26 17.85 -8.59
C VAL A 140 8.91 18.68 -9.70
N THR A 141 10.21 18.96 -9.56
CA THR A 141 11.01 19.73 -10.54
C THR A 141 11.97 18.86 -11.36
N THR A 142 12.07 17.57 -11.02
CA THR A 142 12.97 16.60 -11.63
C THR A 142 12.23 15.67 -12.59
N LYS A 143 12.96 14.78 -13.27
CA LYS A 143 12.34 13.76 -14.12
C LYS A 143 11.68 12.68 -13.25
N SER A 144 10.44 12.35 -13.59
CA SER A 144 9.68 11.24 -13.03
C SER A 144 9.68 10.02 -13.97
N PHE A 145 9.20 8.89 -13.46
CA PHE A 145 9.10 7.61 -14.16
C PHE A 145 10.44 7.18 -14.76
N ARG A 146 11.52 7.39 -14.00
CA ARG A 146 12.87 6.95 -14.37
C ARG A 146 13.00 5.44 -14.19
N SER A 147 12.24 4.85 -13.27
CA SER A 147 12.11 3.40 -13.11
C SER A 147 10.99 2.85 -13.99
N LYS A 148 11.24 1.68 -14.60
CA LYS A 148 10.17 0.92 -15.27
C LYS A 148 9.12 0.44 -14.28
N SER A 149 9.50 0.16 -13.04
CA SER A 149 8.62 -0.33 -11.99
C SER A 149 7.61 0.74 -11.57
N THR A 150 8.05 1.98 -11.34
CA THR A 150 7.16 3.10 -11.00
C THR A 150 6.25 3.48 -12.17
N LYS A 151 6.77 3.44 -13.40
CA LYS A 151 5.99 3.63 -14.63
C LYS A 151 4.92 2.55 -14.81
N ALA A 152 5.28 1.28 -14.62
CA ALA A 152 4.36 0.15 -14.70
C ALA A 152 3.20 0.29 -13.69
N LEU A 153 3.50 0.69 -12.45
CA LEU A 153 2.46 0.93 -11.44
C LEU A 153 1.54 2.10 -11.82
N ALA A 154 2.11 3.19 -12.34
CA ALA A 154 1.35 4.35 -12.79
C ALA A 154 0.42 4.03 -13.96
N ASP A 155 0.89 3.24 -14.93
CA ASP A 155 0.08 2.77 -16.05
C ASP A 155 -1.02 1.83 -15.57
N PHE A 156 -0.71 0.93 -14.64
CA PHE A 156 -1.65 -0.03 -14.10
C PHE A 156 -2.84 0.64 -13.40
N ILE A 157 -2.60 1.71 -12.63
CA ILE A 157 -3.68 2.49 -11.98
C ILE A 157 -4.64 3.10 -12.99
N ALA A 158 -4.10 3.63 -14.08
CA ALA A 158 -4.91 4.17 -15.16
C ALA A 158 -5.67 3.06 -15.90
N GLU A 159 -4.99 1.98 -16.28
CA GLU A 159 -5.55 0.86 -17.05
C GLU A 159 -6.69 0.16 -16.31
N LYS A 160 -6.52 -0.10 -15.00
CA LYS A 160 -7.52 -0.82 -14.20
C LYS A 160 -8.57 0.08 -13.57
N ASN A 161 -8.54 1.39 -13.84
CA ASN A 161 -9.42 2.37 -13.21
C ASN A 161 -9.44 2.23 -11.68
N ILE A 162 -8.26 2.03 -11.07
CA ILE A 162 -8.14 1.90 -9.61
C ILE A 162 -8.79 3.12 -8.94
N VAL A 163 -9.60 2.90 -7.89
CA VAL A 163 -10.33 3.95 -7.17
C VAL A 163 -9.76 4.22 -5.79
N SER A 164 -9.20 3.21 -5.11
CA SER A 164 -8.52 3.37 -3.82
C SER A 164 -7.19 2.62 -3.82
N SER A 165 -6.22 3.14 -3.06
CA SER A 165 -4.93 2.46 -2.90
C SER A 165 -4.35 2.57 -1.49
N ALA A 166 -3.76 1.48 -1.01
CA ALA A 166 -2.91 1.46 0.16
C ALA A 166 -1.46 1.26 -0.28
N THR A 167 -0.58 2.22 0.01
CA THR A 167 0.87 2.07 -0.16
C THR A 167 1.48 1.70 1.17
N LEU A 168 2.10 0.52 1.22
CA LEU A 168 2.57 -0.10 2.45
C LEU A 168 4.07 0.13 2.60
N HIS A 169 4.43 0.77 3.69
CA HIS A 169 5.80 1.10 4.07
C HIS A 169 6.12 0.63 5.49
N THR A 170 7.41 0.65 5.82
CA THR A 170 7.90 0.55 7.20
C THR A 170 9.04 1.55 7.36
N TYR A 171 9.33 2.15 8.53
CA TYR A 171 8.55 2.08 9.75
C TYR A 171 8.29 3.46 10.33
N TRP A 172 7.04 3.69 10.71
CA TRP A 172 6.59 4.80 11.56
C TRP A 172 5.11 4.57 11.86
N PRO A 173 4.68 4.01 13.01
CA PRO A 173 3.34 3.43 13.20
C PRO A 173 2.18 4.44 13.01
N ALA A 174 1.81 4.68 11.74
CA ALA A 174 0.90 5.73 11.29
C ALA A 174 0.21 5.35 9.96
N VAL A 175 -1.01 5.85 9.78
CA VAL A 175 -1.71 5.86 8.49
C VAL A 175 -1.96 7.31 8.09
N LEU A 176 -1.42 7.66 6.94
CA LEU A 176 -1.20 9.04 6.52
C LEU A 176 -1.94 9.33 5.23
N TYR A 177 -2.35 10.58 5.06
CA TYR A 177 -3.11 11.05 3.90
C TYR A 177 -2.50 12.31 3.25
N PRO A 178 -2.77 12.54 1.95
CA PRO A 178 -2.31 13.72 1.21
C PRO A 178 -2.67 15.08 1.86
N TRP A 179 -1.95 16.16 1.61
CA TRP A 179 -0.75 16.26 0.76
C TRP A 179 0.54 16.00 1.55
N GLY A 180 1.43 15.17 1.01
CA GLY A 180 2.75 14.86 1.55
C GLY A 180 3.89 15.70 0.99
N PHE A 181 3.71 16.38 -0.15
CA PHE A 181 4.77 17.14 -0.83
C PHE A 181 5.10 18.49 -0.19
N SER A 182 6.14 19.15 -0.73
CA SER A 182 6.70 20.42 -0.26
C SER A 182 5.73 21.60 -0.46
N THR A 183 4.77 21.76 0.44
CA THR A 183 3.82 22.88 0.48
C THR A 183 3.48 23.32 1.91
N ASN A 184 3.04 24.57 2.11
CA ASN A 184 2.40 25.00 3.35
C ASN A 184 0.88 24.80 3.35
N ASP A 185 0.28 24.52 2.20
CA ASP A 185 -1.15 24.28 2.05
C ASP A 185 -1.41 22.78 1.98
N VAL A 186 -1.63 22.17 3.15
CA VAL A 186 -1.91 20.73 3.26
C VAL A 186 -3.39 20.41 3.07
N THR A 187 -4.22 21.41 2.75
CA THR A 187 -5.67 21.23 2.73
C THR A 187 -6.16 20.56 1.45
N THR A 188 -7.19 19.75 1.59
CA THR A 188 -7.96 19.16 0.49
C THR A 188 -9.43 19.23 0.82
N SER A 189 -10.29 19.37 -0.20
CA SER A 189 -11.75 19.38 -0.02
C SER A 189 -12.30 18.07 0.58
N TYR A 190 -11.47 17.02 0.63
CA TYR A 190 -11.82 15.69 1.14
C TYR A 190 -11.09 15.32 2.45
N GLU A 191 -10.58 16.29 3.21
CA GLU A 191 -9.81 16.01 4.43
C GLU A 191 -10.60 15.14 5.42
N SER A 192 -11.88 15.47 5.65
CA SER A 192 -12.74 14.66 6.54
C SER A 192 -12.93 13.22 6.04
N THR A 193 -13.02 13.00 4.73
CA THR A 193 -13.08 11.67 4.11
C THR A 193 -11.79 10.91 4.40
N PHE A 194 -10.63 11.51 4.14
CA PHE A 194 -9.33 10.87 4.41
C PHE A 194 -9.15 10.52 5.89
N ILE A 195 -9.49 11.43 6.80
CA ILE A 195 -9.41 11.18 8.25
C ILE A 195 -10.30 9.99 8.63
N ASN A 196 -11.52 9.89 8.08
CA ASN A 196 -12.42 8.78 8.38
C ASN A 196 -11.89 7.46 7.84
N LEU A 197 -11.36 7.45 6.61
CA LEU A 197 -10.73 6.27 6.01
C LEU A 197 -9.53 5.79 6.81
N ALA A 198 -8.62 6.71 7.18
CA ALA A 198 -7.46 6.40 7.98
C ALA A 198 -7.83 5.92 9.39
N LYS A 199 -8.84 6.52 10.04
CA LYS A 199 -9.38 6.04 11.32
C LYS A 199 -9.95 4.62 11.23
N ALA A 200 -10.67 4.31 10.15
CA ALA A 200 -11.16 2.96 9.90
C ALA A 200 -10.01 1.97 9.71
N ALA A 201 -8.92 2.41 9.07
CA ALA A 201 -7.74 1.60 8.81
C ALA A 201 -6.91 1.26 10.05
N VAL A 202 -7.01 2.04 11.14
CA VAL A 202 -6.18 1.87 12.35
C VAL A 202 -6.93 1.28 13.55
N VAL A 203 -8.15 0.78 13.36
CA VAL A 203 -8.98 0.24 14.46
C VAL A 203 -8.23 -0.82 15.28
N GLU A 204 -7.54 -1.74 14.60
CA GLU A 204 -6.78 -2.82 15.24
C GLU A 204 -5.34 -2.44 15.60
N SER A 205 -4.68 -1.58 14.81
CA SER A 205 -3.27 -1.23 15.00
C SER A 205 -3.05 -0.11 16.02
N GLY A 206 -4.03 0.78 16.21
CA GLY A 206 -3.92 1.97 17.06
C GLY A 206 -2.88 2.99 16.56
N TYR A 207 -2.51 2.91 15.27
CA TYR A 207 -1.52 3.79 14.67
C TYR A 207 -2.00 5.25 14.62
N ALA A 208 -1.04 6.17 14.60
CA ALA A 208 -1.34 7.59 14.45
C ALA A 208 -2.03 7.87 13.11
N VAL A 209 -2.89 8.88 13.06
CA VAL A 209 -3.56 9.32 11.82
C VAL A 209 -3.32 10.80 11.64
N GLY A 210 -2.94 11.20 10.42
CA GLY A 210 -2.76 12.61 10.09
C GLY A 210 -2.21 12.83 8.69
N ASN A 211 -2.02 14.09 8.34
CA ASN A 211 -1.42 14.47 7.07
C ASN A 211 0.03 13.94 6.97
N SER A 212 0.40 13.42 5.80
CA SER A 212 1.73 12.82 5.56
C SER A 212 2.87 13.77 5.88
N LYS A 213 2.82 15.02 5.39
CA LYS A 213 3.88 15.99 5.63
C LYS A 213 3.98 16.39 7.10
N GLU A 214 2.84 16.63 7.76
CA GLU A 214 2.80 17.14 9.13
C GLU A 214 3.26 16.10 10.17
N LEU A 215 2.92 14.83 9.96
CA LEU A 215 3.32 13.75 10.87
C LEU A 215 4.68 13.14 10.55
N LEU A 216 5.13 13.19 9.29
CA LEU A 216 6.47 12.75 8.87
C LEU A 216 7.34 13.94 8.47
N TYR A 217 7.34 14.23 7.18
CA TYR A 217 8.11 15.28 6.51
C TYR A 217 7.64 15.41 5.06
N ALA A 218 8.08 16.48 4.39
CA ALA A 218 7.74 16.71 2.99
C ALA A 218 8.44 15.72 2.04
N ALA A 219 7.68 15.03 1.20
CA ALA A 219 8.17 14.07 0.21
C ALA A 219 7.61 14.40 -1.19
N ASP A 220 8.45 14.98 -2.04
CA ASP A 220 8.07 15.26 -3.43
C ASP A 220 8.19 14.00 -4.30
N GLY A 221 7.19 13.75 -5.14
CA GLY A 221 7.20 12.62 -6.07
C GLY A 221 6.86 11.27 -5.44
N ALA A 222 6.16 11.29 -4.30
CA ALA A 222 5.62 10.10 -3.67
C ALA A 222 4.36 9.60 -4.39
N PHE A 223 4.13 8.29 -4.30
CA PHE A 223 3.07 7.58 -5.01
C PHE A 223 1.67 8.01 -4.55
N GLU A 224 1.47 8.14 -3.24
CA GLU A 224 0.17 8.43 -2.65
C GLU A 224 -0.37 9.80 -3.07
N ASP A 225 0.50 10.81 -3.08
CA ASP A 225 0.18 12.14 -3.60
C ASP A 225 -0.08 12.11 -5.10
N TYR A 226 0.75 11.39 -5.87
CA TYR A 226 0.54 11.24 -7.32
C TYR A 226 -0.81 10.58 -7.64
N ALA A 227 -1.14 9.48 -6.96
CA ALA A 227 -2.36 8.73 -7.20
C ALA A 227 -3.60 9.59 -6.94
N PHE A 228 -3.60 10.34 -5.83
CA PHE A 228 -4.70 11.27 -5.54
C PHE A 228 -4.69 12.47 -6.49
N TRP A 229 -3.58 13.21 -6.59
CA TRP A 229 -3.49 14.41 -7.43
C TRP A 229 -3.81 14.17 -8.90
N LYS A 230 -3.30 13.07 -9.48
CA LYS A 230 -3.42 12.83 -10.91
C LYS A 230 -4.73 12.15 -11.29
N HIS A 231 -5.20 11.23 -10.44
CA HIS A 231 -6.28 10.29 -10.80
C HIS A 231 -7.47 10.33 -9.84
N GLY A 232 -7.44 11.12 -8.77
CA GLY A 232 -8.49 11.12 -7.75
C GLY A 232 -8.58 9.80 -6.98
N VAL A 233 -7.51 9.00 -6.96
CA VAL A 233 -7.47 7.75 -6.20
C VAL A 233 -7.42 8.07 -4.71
N TRP A 234 -8.31 7.45 -3.93
CA TRP A 234 -8.27 7.52 -2.47
C TRP A 234 -7.04 6.77 -1.97
N SER A 235 -5.90 7.45 -1.88
CA SER A 235 -4.62 6.84 -1.55
C SER A 235 -4.21 7.13 -0.11
N LEU A 236 -3.90 6.09 0.66
CA LEU A 236 -3.35 6.18 2.01
C LEU A 236 -1.96 5.57 2.07
N LEU A 237 -1.06 6.23 2.79
CA LEU A 237 0.26 5.72 3.16
C LEU A 237 0.17 5.01 4.51
N PHE A 238 0.49 3.72 4.53
CA PHE A 238 0.58 2.92 5.75
C PHE A 238 2.05 2.76 6.13
N GLU A 239 2.50 3.51 7.12
CA GLU A 239 3.80 3.31 7.74
C GLU A 239 3.65 2.36 8.92
N MET A 240 4.17 1.15 8.80
CA MET A 240 3.82 0.06 9.71
C MET A 240 4.98 -0.38 10.60
N GLY A 241 4.63 -0.83 11.80
CA GLY A 241 5.59 -1.41 12.73
C GLY A 241 6.65 -0.42 13.20
N ASN A 242 7.77 -0.97 13.69
CA ASN A 242 8.88 -0.20 14.29
C ASN A 242 10.24 -0.64 13.72
N SER A 243 10.26 -1.39 12.62
CA SER A 243 11.48 -1.88 11.97
C SER A 243 11.20 -2.24 10.52
N HIS A 244 12.16 -1.98 9.63
CA HIS A 244 12.15 -2.49 8.26
C HIS A 244 12.40 -4.00 8.19
N ASN A 245 13.13 -4.55 9.18
CA ASN A 245 13.53 -5.95 9.28
C ASN A 245 12.96 -6.61 10.55
N PRO A 246 11.63 -6.73 10.68
CA PRO A 246 10.99 -7.35 11.85
C PRO A 246 11.31 -8.85 11.96
N SER A 247 11.25 -9.39 13.18
CA SER A 247 11.28 -10.84 13.41
C SER A 247 10.00 -11.51 12.89
N GLN A 248 9.99 -12.84 12.75
CA GLN A 248 8.78 -13.57 12.32
C GLN A 248 7.58 -13.30 13.23
N SER A 249 7.80 -13.27 14.55
CA SER A 249 6.73 -12.97 15.51
C SER A 249 6.19 -11.55 15.33
N ALA A 250 7.09 -10.58 15.08
CA ALA A 250 6.69 -9.20 14.84
C ALA A 250 5.92 -9.06 13.51
N MET A 251 6.33 -9.75 12.45
CA MET A 251 5.56 -9.79 11.19
C MET A 251 4.19 -10.42 11.36
N ASN A 252 4.07 -11.52 12.12
CA ASN A 252 2.77 -12.13 12.43
C ASN A 252 1.86 -11.12 13.13
N GLN A 253 2.40 -10.35 14.07
CA GLN A 253 1.65 -9.28 14.74
C GLN A 253 1.27 -8.14 13.78
N MET A 254 2.20 -7.72 12.90
CA MET A 254 1.92 -6.70 11.89
C MET A 254 0.81 -7.15 10.94
N VAL A 255 0.84 -8.39 10.44
CA VAL A 255 -0.23 -8.98 9.62
C VAL A 255 -1.56 -8.97 10.38
N ALA A 256 -1.57 -9.48 11.61
CA ALA A 256 -2.78 -9.57 12.42
C ALA A 256 -3.43 -8.22 12.72
N THR A 257 -2.63 -7.15 12.83
CA THR A 257 -3.11 -5.80 13.18
C THR A 257 -3.41 -4.92 11.97
N ASN A 258 -2.74 -5.13 10.82
CA ASN A 258 -2.90 -4.27 9.65
C ASN A 258 -3.83 -4.85 8.58
N VAL A 259 -3.92 -6.18 8.42
CA VAL A 259 -4.79 -6.78 7.38
C VAL A 259 -6.28 -6.47 7.59
N PRO A 260 -6.84 -6.54 8.83
CA PRO A 260 -8.20 -6.08 9.08
C PRO A 260 -8.39 -4.59 8.76
N GLY A 261 -7.41 -3.76 9.11
CA GLY A 261 -7.40 -2.33 8.81
C GLY A 261 -7.43 -2.04 7.30
N LEU A 262 -6.62 -2.74 6.51
CA LEU A 262 -6.62 -2.63 5.04
C LEU A 262 -7.98 -2.99 4.44
N ARG A 263 -8.63 -4.03 4.96
CA ARG A 263 -9.99 -4.40 4.56
C ARG A 263 -10.98 -3.27 4.88
N ARG A 264 -10.96 -2.76 6.11
CA ARG A 264 -11.86 -1.66 6.53
C ARG A 264 -11.67 -0.43 5.64
N PHE A 265 -10.44 -0.08 5.35
CA PHE A 265 -10.14 1.01 4.43
C PHE A 265 -10.81 0.80 3.06
N ILE A 266 -10.58 -0.34 2.41
CA ILE A 266 -11.15 -0.63 1.08
C ILE A 266 -12.68 -0.69 1.12
N GLU A 267 -13.27 -1.33 2.13
CA GLU A 267 -14.73 -1.44 2.29
C GLU A 267 -15.41 -0.08 2.54
N ASN A 268 -14.70 0.89 3.12
CA ASN A 268 -15.23 2.22 3.42
C ASN A 268 -14.81 3.29 2.40
N ALA A 269 -13.86 2.99 1.51
CA ALA A 269 -13.43 3.91 0.46
C ALA A 269 -14.60 4.22 -0.49
N PRO A 270 -14.72 5.47 -0.98
CA PRO A 270 -15.68 5.76 -2.03
C PRO A 270 -15.38 4.94 -3.28
N LYS A 271 -16.45 4.48 -3.94
CA LYS A 271 -16.38 3.57 -5.10
C LYS A 271 -16.03 4.26 -6.43
N GLU A 272 -15.95 5.58 -6.41
CA GLU A 272 -15.57 6.43 -7.53
C GLU A 272 -14.35 7.25 -7.14
N ARG A 273 -13.54 7.61 -8.12
CA ARG A 273 -12.43 8.55 -7.95
C ARG A 273 -12.96 9.89 -7.45
N ALA A 274 -12.21 10.53 -6.57
CA ALA A 274 -12.45 11.90 -6.16
C ALA A 274 -12.52 12.82 -7.40
N ALA A 275 -13.51 13.71 -7.48
CA ALA A 275 -13.63 14.63 -8.60
C ALA A 275 -12.76 15.88 -8.42
N ASN A 276 -12.69 16.41 -7.19
CA ASN A 276 -11.94 17.63 -6.87
C ASN A 276 -10.57 17.30 -6.27
N HIS A 277 -9.72 16.67 -7.09
CA HIS A 277 -8.43 16.12 -6.66
C HIS A 277 -7.23 16.97 -7.10
N GLU A 278 -7.46 18.15 -7.64
CA GLU A 278 -6.40 19.09 -8.01
C GLU A 278 -5.77 19.75 -6.77
N PHE A 279 -4.47 20.02 -6.84
CA PHE A 279 -3.78 20.84 -5.85
C PHE A 279 -3.81 22.31 -6.29
N THR A 280 -4.45 23.16 -5.49
CA THR A 280 -4.60 24.61 -5.77
C THR A 280 -3.66 25.50 -4.94
N GLY A 281 -2.86 24.90 -4.07
CA GLY A 281 -1.93 25.63 -3.21
C GLY A 281 -0.63 26.02 -3.93
N LYS A 282 0.41 26.34 -3.13
CA LYS A 282 1.73 26.70 -3.65
C LYS A 282 2.80 25.79 -3.06
N CYS A 283 3.77 25.41 -3.89
CA CYS A 283 4.95 24.71 -3.42
C CYS A 283 5.84 25.63 -2.57
N ASP A 284 6.45 25.08 -1.53
CA ASP A 284 7.41 25.74 -0.66
C ASP A 284 8.70 24.91 -0.54
N TYR A 285 9.69 25.30 -1.35
CA TYR A 285 11.02 24.69 -1.37
C TYR A 285 11.97 25.26 -0.31
N THR A 286 11.55 26.27 0.47
CA THR A 286 12.42 26.98 1.43
C THR A 286 12.39 26.39 2.83
N ARG A 287 11.31 25.66 3.17
CA ARG A 287 11.09 25.06 4.50
C ARG A 287 10.89 23.55 4.48
N ALA A 288 10.76 22.94 3.31
CA ALA A 288 10.71 21.50 3.18
C ALA A 288 12.10 20.92 3.47
N LEU A 289 12.36 20.55 4.72
CA LEU A 289 13.39 19.56 5.01
C LEU A 289 12.93 18.26 4.35
N GLN A 290 13.28 18.06 3.08
CA GLN A 290 13.27 16.72 2.50
C GLN A 290 14.21 15.88 3.37
N ARG A 291 13.65 15.00 4.20
CA ARG A 291 14.46 14.13 5.06
C ARG A 291 14.99 13.00 4.18
N THR A 292 16.17 13.21 3.61
CA THR A 292 16.91 12.18 2.87
C THR A 292 17.61 11.16 3.77
N HIS A 293 17.52 11.30 5.11
CA HIS A 293 18.41 10.62 6.06
C HIS A 293 17.72 9.90 7.24
N LEU A 294 16.39 9.77 7.27
CA LEU A 294 15.68 9.09 8.37
C LEU A 294 14.97 7.79 7.99
N GLU A 295 15.28 7.20 6.84
CA GLU A 295 14.74 5.89 6.41
C GLU A 295 15.78 5.04 5.67
#